data_AF-A0A8B7IM29-F1
#
_entry.id   AF-A0A8B7IM29-F1
#
_cell.length_a   1.000
_cell.length_b   1.000
_cell.length_c   1.000
_cell.angle_alpha   90.00
_cell.angle_beta   90.00
_cell.angle_gamma   90.00
#
_symmetry.space_group_name_H-M   'P 1'
#
loop_
_entity.id
_entity.type
_entity.pdbx_description
1 polymer ?
#
loop_
_entity_poly.entity_id
_entity_poly.type
_entity_poly.pdbx_seq_one_letter_code
_entity_poly.pdbx_strand_id
1 'polypeptide(L)'
;MEIWGRVRVVGLEPVGQFGRAPLGSRAGAGESVITAGPCSEPFASGPRSDFRAEVTQKKREALLGGEDAVEHSEEHRLLMAWNDAENARQRARREERIRKEEEERKKQKLQAAENKAKLTEAFLKEKEKEVLQLQEEAKKFITPENLDARIEECLDNPRNYNFAIDKEGRIVRRTVLS
;
A
#
# COMPACT_ATOMS: atom_id res chain seq x y z
N MET A 1 -6.69 -1.68 -10.65
CA MET A 1 -6.03 -0.58 -9.90
C MET A 1 -6.10 -0.93 -8.44
N GLU A 2 -5.11 -1.69 -7.96
CA GLU A 2 -5.02 -2.13 -6.57
C GLU A 2 -4.06 -1.18 -5.86
N ILE A 3 -4.58 -0.40 -4.92
CA ILE A 3 -3.76 0.45 -4.04
C ILE A 3 -3.90 -0.13 -2.64
N TRP A 4 -3.21 -1.24 -2.37
CA TRP A 4 -3.04 -1.72 -1.00
C TRP A 4 -1.87 -0.97 -0.38
N GLY A 5 -2.21 -0.03 0.51
CA GLY A 5 -1.27 0.72 1.33
C GLY A 5 -0.37 -0.21 2.12
N ARG A 6 0.90 -0.22 1.77
CA ARG A 6 1.99 -0.88 2.48
C ARG A 6 2.17 -0.22 3.85
N VAL A 7 1.52 -0.74 4.89
CA VAL A 7 1.84 -0.39 6.28
C VAL A 7 3.21 -1.00 6.60
N ARG A 8 4.21 -0.12 6.68
CA ARG A 8 5.60 -0.46 6.96
C ARG A 8 5.70 -0.92 8.42
N VAL A 9 5.92 -2.21 8.64
CA VAL A 9 6.39 -2.74 9.92
C VAL A 9 7.77 -2.13 10.16
N VAL A 10 7.89 -1.28 11.18
CA VAL A 10 9.19 -0.74 11.60
C VAL A 10 9.91 -1.87 12.32
N GLY A 11 10.82 -2.52 11.59
CA GLY A 11 11.72 -3.52 12.14
C GLY A 11 12.71 -2.87 13.10
N LEU A 12 12.82 -3.43 14.30
CA LEU A 12 13.94 -3.23 15.21
C LEU A 12 15.22 -3.74 14.52
N GLU A 13 16.15 -2.84 14.22
CA GLU A 13 17.50 -3.23 13.82
C GLU A 13 18.36 -3.51 15.07
N PRO A 14 19.15 -4.61 15.09
CA PRO A 14 20.11 -4.85 16.14
C PRO A 14 21.38 -4.02 15.89
N VAL A 15 21.79 -3.23 16.89
CA VAL A 15 23.06 -2.48 16.86
C VAL A 15 24.23 -3.46 16.88
N GLY A 16 24.92 -3.55 15.74
CA GLY A 16 26.06 -4.43 15.52
C GLY A 16 27.26 -4.11 16.41
N GLN A 17 27.81 -5.16 17.01
CA GLN A 17 29.12 -5.17 17.65
C GLN A 17 30.21 -5.01 16.58
N PHE A 18 30.89 -3.87 16.57
CA PHE A 18 32.12 -3.72 15.79
C PHE A 18 33.31 -4.26 16.57
N GLY A 19 33.80 -5.42 16.11
CA GLY A 19 35.06 -6.00 16.56
C GLY A 19 36.25 -5.13 16.16
N ARG A 20 37.20 -4.97 17.08
CA ARG A 20 38.57 -4.55 16.78
C ARG A 20 39.48 -5.76 16.97
N ALA A 21 39.96 -6.29 15.84
CA ALA A 21 41.11 -7.18 15.78
C ALA A 21 42.41 -6.35 15.64
N PRO A 22 43.58 -6.91 16.01
CA PRO A 22 44.82 -6.19 16.29
C PRO A 22 45.72 -6.10 15.05
N LEU A 23 46.64 -5.13 15.00
CA LEU A 23 47.81 -5.19 14.12
C LEU A 23 48.80 -4.07 14.44
N GLY A 24 50.10 -4.41 14.44
CA GLY A 24 51.15 -3.44 14.10
C GLY A 24 52.24 -3.22 15.14
N SER A 25 53.10 -4.21 15.33
CA SER A 25 54.45 -4.06 15.87
C SER A 25 55.23 -2.99 15.08
N ARG A 26 55.86 -2.05 15.77
CA ARG A 26 56.91 -1.20 15.20
C ARG A 26 58.02 -1.02 16.23
N ALA A 27 59.10 -1.75 16.01
CA ALA A 27 60.36 -1.59 16.72
C ALA A 27 61.08 -0.31 16.28
N GLY A 28 61.81 0.31 17.22
CA GLY A 28 63.09 0.94 16.91
C GLY A 28 63.29 2.39 17.35
N ALA A 29 64.21 2.53 18.30
CA ALA A 29 65.20 3.61 18.46
C ALA A 29 64.85 4.83 19.33
N GLY A 30 65.70 5.04 20.35
CA GLY A 30 65.86 6.33 21.02
C GLY A 30 66.07 6.23 22.52
N GLU A 31 67.20 5.70 22.96
CA GLU A 31 67.71 5.99 24.31
C GLU A 31 67.93 7.50 24.46
N SER A 32 67.39 8.09 25.52
CA SER A 32 67.99 9.26 26.14
C SER A 32 67.82 9.14 27.65
N VAL A 33 68.91 8.75 28.29
CA VAL A 33 69.15 8.85 29.72
C VAL A 33 68.88 10.28 30.17
N ILE A 34 67.90 10.47 31.04
CA ILE A 34 67.79 11.66 31.89
C ILE A 34 67.74 11.15 33.32
N THR A 35 68.92 11.15 33.95
CA THR A 35 69.09 10.92 35.39
C THR A 35 68.45 12.07 36.15
N ALA A 36 67.35 11.81 36.86
CA ALA A 36 66.87 12.65 37.95
C ALA A 36 67.08 11.87 39.26
N GLY A 37 67.90 12.42 40.15
CA GLY A 37 68.30 11.80 41.41
C GLY A 37 67.16 11.63 42.42
N PRO A 38 67.44 10.96 43.55
CA PRO A 38 66.42 10.66 44.55
C PRO A 38 66.11 11.90 45.39
N CYS A 39 65.06 12.63 45.03
CA CYS A 39 64.42 13.56 45.95
C CYS A 39 63.38 12.79 46.77
N SER A 40 63.83 12.34 47.93
CA SER A 40 62.98 12.01 49.06
C SER A 40 62.18 13.24 49.48
N GLU A 41 60.85 13.21 49.41
CA GLU A 41 60.01 13.93 50.37
C GLU A 41 58.57 13.36 50.41
N PRO A 42 58.04 13.00 51.59
CA PRO A 42 56.76 12.31 51.74
C PRO A 42 55.66 13.29 52.14
N PHE A 43 55.07 14.06 51.22
CA PHE A 43 54.02 15.01 51.66
C PHE A 43 53.03 15.42 50.56
N ALA A 44 52.17 14.49 50.10
CA ALA A 44 50.88 14.82 49.45
C ALA A 44 49.99 13.58 49.18
N SER A 45 50.03 12.53 50.01
CA SER A 45 49.30 11.28 49.73
C SER A 45 47.90 11.21 50.32
N GLY A 46 47.60 11.91 51.43
CA GLY A 46 46.33 11.76 52.18
C GLY A 46 45.05 12.04 51.37
N PRO A 47 44.75 13.29 50.98
CA PRO A 47 43.46 13.61 50.36
C PRO A 47 43.27 12.95 48.98
N ARG A 48 44.37 12.64 48.28
CA ARG A 48 44.33 11.91 47.00
C ARG A 48 44.09 10.42 47.18
N SER A 49 44.60 9.79 48.24
CA SER A 49 44.28 8.39 48.56
C SER A 49 42.82 8.24 48.98
N ASP A 50 42.32 9.19 49.76
CA ASP A 50 40.93 9.18 50.25
C ASP A 50 39.94 9.33 49.10
N PHE A 51 40.18 10.29 48.18
CA PHE A 51 39.36 10.45 46.99
C PHE A 51 39.41 9.23 46.06
N ARG A 52 40.58 8.59 45.91
CA ARG A 52 40.69 7.34 45.12
C ARG A 52 39.87 6.23 45.74
N ALA A 53 39.89 6.10 47.07
CA ALA A 53 39.08 5.13 47.80
C ALA A 53 37.57 5.40 47.61
N GLU A 54 37.12 6.66 47.74
CA GLU A 54 35.74 7.06 47.48
C GLU A 54 35.28 6.76 46.05
N VAL A 55 36.12 7.05 45.05
CA VAL A 55 35.79 6.75 43.64
C VAL A 55 35.68 5.24 43.43
N THR A 56 36.56 4.43 44.02
CA THR A 56 36.43 2.97 43.95
C THR A 56 35.21 2.46 44.70
N GLN A 57 34.86 3.07 45.83
CA GLN A 57 33.68 2.72 46.61
C GLN A 57 32.39 3.05 45.86
N LYS A 58 32.23 4.26 45.32
CA LYS A 58 31.08 4.64 44.50
C LYS A 58 30.94 3.79 43.24
N LYS A 59 32.06 3.38 42.62
CA LYS A 59 32.04 2.43 41.50
C LYS A 59 31.53 1.04 41.93
N ARG A 60 31.91 0.57 43.12
CA ARG A 60 31.42 -0.70 43.68
C ARG A 60 29.94 -0.61 44.03
N GLU A 61 29.50 0.47 44.67
CA GLU A 61 28.10 0.72 45.00
C GLU A 61 27.23 0.81 43.72
N ALA A 62 27.70 1.52 42.69
CA ALA A 62 27.00 1.57 41.39
C ALA A 62 26.94 0.21 40.67
N LEU A 63 27.92 -0.67 40.89
CA LEU A 63 27.90 -2.05 40.39
C LEU A 63 27.01 -2.98 41.25
N LEU A 64 26.88 -2.68 42.55
CA LEU A 64 26.10 -3.44 43.52
C LEU A 64 24.65 -2.96 43.66
N GLY A 65 24.23 -1.90 42.95
CA GLY A 65 22.83 -1.47 42.78
C GLY A 65 21.98 -2.47 41.99
N GLY A 66 22.12 -3.77 42.30
CA GLY A 66 21.43 -4.88 41.68
C GLY A 66 20.00 -5.06 42.19
N GLU A 67 19.68 -4.55 43.39
CA GLU A 67 18.31 -4.56 43.94
C GLU A 67 17.38 -3.74 43.02
N ASP A 68 17.80 -2.53 42.65
CA ASP A 68 17.09 -1.69 41.66
C ASP A 68 16.98 -2.39 40.29
N ALA A 69 18.01 -3.12 39.87
CA ALA A 69 18.00 -3.83 38.59
C ALA A 69 17.02 -5.01 38.55
N VAL A 70 16.86 -5.73 39.67
CA VAL A 70 15.88 -6.82 39.79
C VAL A 70 14.47 -6.27 39.80
N GLU A 71 14.19 -5.25 40.63
CA GLU A 71 12.88 -4.59 40.68
C GLU A 71 12.48 -4.03 39.30
N HIS A 72 13.37 -3.33 38.61
CA HIS A 72 13.12 -2.84 37.26
C HIS A 72 12.86 -3.96 36.24
N SER A 73 13.52 -5.11 36.39
CA SER A 73 13.27 -6.26 35.50
C SER A 73 11.90 -6.89 35.73
N GLU A 74 11.41 -6.90 36.99
CA GLU A 74 10.09 -7.39 37.35
C GLU A 74 9.00 -6.42 36.90
N GLU A 75 9.18 -5.12 37.12
CA GLU A 75 8.30 -4.07 36.60
C GLU A 75 8.19 -4.15 35.07
N HIS A 76 9.32 -4.31 34.39
CA HIS A 76 9.36 -4.48 32.95
C HIS A 76 8.55 -5.70 32.50
N ARG A 77 8.69 -6.83 33.20
CA ARG A 77 7.94 -8.05 32.90
C ARG A 77 6.42 -7.84 33.08
N LEU A 78 6.00 -7.14 34.13
CA LEU A 78 4.59 -6.81 34.38
C LEU A 78 4.02 -5.90 33.29
N LEU A 79 4.79 -4.89 32.86
CA LEU A 79 4.39 -3.98 31.78
C LEU A 79 4.26 -4.72 30.44
N MET A 80 5.16 -5.66 30.15
CA MET A 80 5.07 -6.48 28.93
C MET A 80 3.83 -7.39 28.96
N ALA A 81 3.57 -8.06 30.09
CA ALA A 81 2.36 -8.87 30.23
C ALA A 81 1.08 -8.05 30.09
N TRP A 82 1.05 -6.82 30.62
CA TRP A 82 -0.06 -5.90 30.45
C TRP A 82 -0.23 -5.45 28.99
N ASN A 83 0.87 -5.15 28.30
CA ASN A 83 0.86 -4.80 26.88
C ASN A 83 0.31 -5.93 26.02
N ASP A 84 0.73 -7.17 26.29
CA ASP A 84 0.23 -8.36 25.59
C ASP A 84 -1.27 -8.57 25.81
N ALA A 85 -1.74 -8.40 27.05
CA ALA A 85 -3.15 -8.51 27.38
C ALA A 85 -4.00 -7.44 26.66
N GLU A 86 -3.52 -6.20 26.60
CA GLU A 86 -4.22 -5.12 25.90
C GLU A 86 -4.17 -5.30 24.36
N ASN A 87 -3.04 -5.76 23.82
CA ASN A 87 -2.92 -6.14 22.42
C ASN A 87 -3.89 -7.26 22.03
N ALA A 88 -4.06 -8.26 22.89
CA ALA A 88 -5.03 -9.33 22.70
C ALA A 88 -6.47 -8.80 22.64
N ARG A 89 -6.84 -7.89 23.57
CA ARG A 89 -8.16 -7.24 23.56
C ARG A 89 -8.39 -6.44 22.28
N GLN A 90 -7.40 -5.68 21.84
CA GLN A 90 -7.50 -4.92 20.59
C GLN A 90 -7.58 -5.82 19.36
N ARG A 91 -6.83 -6.93 19.35
CA ARG A 91 -6.87 -7.92 18.27
C ARG A 91 -8.27 -8.50 18.11
N ALA A 92 -8.91 -8.92 19.21
CA ALA A 92 -10.28 -9.42 19.18
C ALA A 92 -11.27 -8.40 18.59
N ARG A 93 -11.16 -7.12 18.95
CA ARG A 93 -12.00 -6.05 18.37
C ARG A 93 -11.74 -5.86 16.88
N ARG A 94 -10.48 -5.95 16.43
CA ARG A 94 -10.12 -5.84 15.02
C ARG A 94 -10.67 -7.02 14.22
N GLU A 95 -10.56 -8.23 14.75
CA GLU A 95 -11.11 -9.44 14.11
C GLU A 95 -12.62 -9.37 13.95
N GLU A 96 -13.35 -8.89 14.96
CA GLU A 96 -14.80 -8.71 14.86
C GLU A 96 -15.17 -7.68 13.78
N ARG A 97 -14.44 -6.57 13.72
CA ARG A 97 -14.63 -5.54 12.68
C ARG A 97 -14.34 -6.11 11.29
N ILE A 98 -13.21 -6.80 11.12
CA ILE A 98 -12.82 -7.42 9.84
C ILE A 98 -13.88 -8.42 9.39
N ARG A 99 -14.40 -9.25 10.30
CA ARG A 99 -15.47 -10.20 9.96
C ARG A 99 -16.71 -9.50 9.43
N LYS A 100 -17.14 -8.42 10.07
CA LYS A 100 -18.29 -7.60 9.60
C LYS A 100 -18.01 -6.97 8.23
N GLU A 101 -16.83 -6.37 8.05
CA GLU A 101 -16.41 -5.79 6.77
C GLU A 101 -16.33 -6.86 5.66
N GLU A 102 -15.87 -8.06 5.95
CA GLU A 102 -15.83 -9.17 4.98
C GLU A 102 -17.23 -9.63 4.57
N GLU A 103 -18.16 -9.75 5.51
CA GLU A 103 -19.55 -10.08 5.22
C GLU A 103 -20.20 -9.01 4.33
N GLU A 104 -20.00 -7.73 4.64
CA GLU A 104 -20.49 -6.61 3.83
C GLU A 104 -19.87 -6.62 2.43
N ARG A 105 -18.54 -6.82 2.33
CA ARG A 105 -17.86 -6.94 1.03
C ARG A 105 -18.37 -8.12 0.23
N LYS A 106 -18.67 -9.25 0.85
CA LYS A 106 -19.27 -10.42 0.17
C LYS A 106 -20.66 -10.07 -0.38
N LYS A 107 -21.51 -9.41 0.42
CA LYS A 107 -22.84 -8.95 -0.02
C LYS A 107 -22.74 -7.97 -1.20
N GLN A 108 -21.86 -6.98 -1.11
CA GLN A 108 -21.64 -6.01 -2.19
C GLN A 108 -21.14 -6.69 -3.47
N LYS A 109 -20.22 -7.65 -3.37
CA LYS A 109 -19.73 -8.41 -4.53
C LYS A 109 -20.85 -9.20 -5.21
N LEU A 110 -21.72 -9.85 -4.43
CA LEU A 110 -22.86 -10.59 -4.98
C LEU A 110 -23.84 -9.64 -5.70
N GLN A 111 -24.21 -8.53 -5.07
CA GLN A 111 -25.08 -7.52 -5.69
C GLN A 111 -24.47 -6.93 -6.97
N ALA A 112 -23.17 -6.63 -6.95
CA ALA A 112 -22.48 -6.13 -8.13
C ALA A 112 -22.45 -7.17 -9.26
N ALA A 113 -22.26 -8.45 -8.95
CA ALA A 113 -22.31 -9.53 -9.93
C ALA A 113 -23.70 -9.69 -10.54
N GLU A 114 -24.75 -9.65 -9.73
CA GLU A 114 -26.15 -9.70 -10.20
C GLU A 114 -26.49 -8.53 -11.12
N ASN A 115 -26.11 -7.31 -10.73
CA ASN A 115 -26.34 -6.12 -11.54
C ASN A 115 -25.57 -6.17 -12.86
N LYS A 116 -24.32 -6.64 -12.82
CA LYS A 116 -23.52 -6.84 -14.03
C LYS A 116 -24.15 -7.88 -14.95
N ALA A 117 -24.63 -9.00 -14.42
CA ALA A 117 -25.32 -10.03 -15.19
C ALA A 117 -26.57 -9.49 -15.89
N LYS A 118 -27.41 -8.73 -15.18
CA LYS A 118 -28.60 -8.08 -15.75
C LYS A 118 -28.24 -7.10 -16.86
N LEU A 119 -27.22 -6.28 -16.65
CA LEU A 119 -26.77 -5.31 -17.67
C LEU A 119 -26.25 -6.03 -18.92
N THR A 120 -25.45 -7.08 -18.75
CA THR A 120 -24.94 -7.87 -19.87
C THR A 120 -26.06 -8.60 -20.62
N GLU A 121 -27.06 -9.13 -19.91
CA GLU A 121 -28.22 -9.78 -20.53
C GLU A 121 -29.05 -8.78 -21.34
N ALA A 122 -29.32 -7.59 -20.80
CA ALA A 122 -30.04 -6.54 -21.50
C ALA A 122 -29.29 -6.09 -22.77
N PHE A 123 -27.97 -5.90 -22.67
CA PHE A 123 -27.12 -5.54 -23.79
C PHE A 123 -27.11 -6.62 -24.88
N LEU A 124 -26.99 -7.89 -24.49
CA LEU A 124 -27.06 -9.02 -25.42
C LEU A 124 -28.39 -9.04 -26.17
N LYS A 125 -29.52 -8.88 -25.46
CA LYS A 125 -30.85 -8.83 -26.09
C LYS A 125 -31.01 -7.67 -27.06
N GLU A 126 -30.45 -6.51 -26.76
CA GLU A 126 -30.47 -5.35 -27.67
C GLU A 126 -29.66 -5.63 -28.94
N LYS A 127 -28.46 -6.20 -28.78
CA LYS A 127 -27.60 -6.58 -29.90
C LYS A 127 -28.21 -7.68 -30.76
N GLU A 128 -28.87 -8.66 -30.16
CA GLU A 128 -29.61 -9.69 -30.89
C GLU A 128 -30.71 -9.07 -31.77
N LYS A 129 -31.47 -8.09 -31.24
CA LYS A 129 -32.49 -7.38 -32.03
C LYS A 129 -31.87 -6.60 -33.18
N GLU A 130 -30.76 -5.91 -32.96
CA GLU A 130 -30.04 -5.18 -34.00
C GLU A 130 -29.56 -6.12 -35.11
N VAL A 131 -29.02 -7.29 -34.75
CA VAL A 131 -28.62 -8.31 -35.72
C VAL A 131 -29.81 -8.83 -36.52
N LEU A 132 -30.96 -9.08 -35.87
CA LEU A 132 -32.18 -9.51 -36.57
C LEU A 132 -32.68 -8.45 -37.54
N GLN A 133 -32.69 -7.16 -37.14
CA GLN A 133 -33.05 -6.06 -38.04
C GLN A 133 -32.11 -5.99 -39.24
N LEU A 134 -30.80 -6.10 -39.02
CA LEU A 134 -29.83 -6.14 -40.11
C LEU A 134 -30.00 -7.35 -41.03
N GLN A 135 -30.39 -8.51 -40.50
CA GLN A 135 -30.71 -9.68 -41.33
C GLN A 135 -31.95 -9.44 -42.21
N GLU A 136 -32.96 -8.74 -41.70
CA GLU A 136 -34.14 -8.37 -42.47
C GLU A 136 -33.82 -7.32 -43.54
N GLU A 137 -33.00 -6.33 -43.21
CA GLU A 137 -32.52 -5.31 -44.15
C GLU A 137 -31.57 -5.89 -45.21
N ALA A 138 -30.74 -6.86 -44.83
CA ALA A 138 -29.81 -7.51 -45.74
C ALA A 138 -30.52 -8.25 -46.88
N LYS A 139 -31.72 -8.77 -46.65
CA LYS A 139 -32.56 -9.36 -47.70
C LYS A 139 -32.95 -8.34 -48.79
N LYS A 140 -32.94 -7.04 -48.47
CA LYS A 140 -33.27 -5.96 -49.42
C LYS A 140 -32.05 -5.47 -50.20
N PHE A 141 -30.84 -5.95 -49.88
CA PHE A 141 -29.63 -5.59 -50.61
C PHE A 141 -29.68 -6.09 -52.05
N ILE A 142 -28.99 -5.35 -52.93
CA ILE A 142 -28.94 -5.66 -54.35
C ILE A 142 -27.85 -6.71 -54.56
N THR A 143 -28.24 -7.88 -55.04
CA THR A 143 -27.33 -8.96 -55.47
C THR A 143 -27.25 -8.96 -57.00
N PRO A 144 -26.23 -9.57 -57.64
CA PRO A 144 -26.12 -9.56 -59.10
C PRO A 144 -27.34 -10.20 -59.79
N GLU A 145 -28.03 -11.14 -59.15
CA GLU A 145 -29.25 -11.78 -59.68
C GLU A 145 -30.48 -10.87 -59.63
N ASN A 146 -30.53 -9.92 -58.69
CA ASN A 146 -31.64 -8.97 -58.51
C ASN A 146 -31.28 -7.57 -59.06
N LEU A 147 -30.21 -7.44 -59.84
CA LEU A 147 -29.69 -6.15 -60.28
C LEU A 147 -30.64 -5.47 -61.28
N ASP A 148 -30.97 -6.16 -62.38
CA ASP A 148 -31.75 -5.59 -63.48
C ASP A 148 -33.17 -5.20 -63.02
N ALA A 149 -33.81 -6.07 -62.22
CA ALA A 149 -35.14 -5.80 -61.67
C ALA A 149 -35.17 -4.56 -60.76
N ARG A 150 -34.10 -4.34 -59.98
CA ARG A 150 -34.01 -3.16 -59.09
C ARG A 150 -33.69 -1.88 -59.85
N ILE A 151 -33.00 -1.96 -60.98
CA ILE A 151 -32.74 -0.80 -61.85
C ILE A 151 -34.06 -0.29 -62.43
N GLU A 152 -34.89 -1.17 -63.01
CA GLU A 152 -36.19 -0.80 -63.56
C GLU A 152 -37.12 -0.20 -62.48
N GLU A 153 -37.22 -0.83 -61.30
CA GLU A 153 -38.02 -0.30 -60.16
C GLU A 153 -37.59 1.11 -59.74
N CYS A 154 -36.28 1.40 -59.76
CA CYS A 154 -35.75 2.71 -59.39
C CYS A 154 -35.97 3.78 -60.48
N LEU A 155 -36.05 3.38 -61.75
CA LEU A 155 -36.40 4.29 -62.86
C LEU A 155 -37.89 4.65 -62.84
N ASP A 156 -38.75 3.69 -62.50
CA ASP A 156 -40.20 3.88 -62.39
C ASP A 156 -40.60 4.73 -61.17
N ASN A 157 -39.86 4.65 -60.07
CA ASN A 157 -40.19 5.35 -58.82
C ASN A 157 -39.07 6.27 -58.31
N PRO A 158 -38.98 7.52 -58.82
CA PRO A 158 -37.99 8.49 -58.35
C PRO A 158 -38.27 8.93 -56.90
N ARG A 159 -37.34 8.62 -55.97
CA ARG A 159 -37.46 9.06 -54.57
C ARG A 159 -37.01 10.52 -54.38
N ASN A 160 -37.91 11.36 -53.88
CA ASN A 160 -37.62 12.76 -53.53
C ASN A 160 -37.33 12.91 -52.03
N TYR A 161 -36.08 13.27 -51.69
CA TYR A 161 -35.65 13.55 -50.32
C TYR A 161 -35.73 15.04 -49.93
N ASN A 162 -36.25 15.92 -50.81
CA ASN A 162 -36.37 17.34 -50.51
C ASN A 162 -37.48 17.59 -49.48
N PHE A 163 -37.10 18.19 -48.35
CA PHE A 163 -38.04 18.70 -47.34
C PHE A 163 -37.57 20.08 -46.87
N ALA A 164 -38.51 20.93 -46.51
CA ALA A 164 -38.24 22.22 -45.89
C ALA A 164 -38.46 22.12 -44.37
N ILE A 165 -37.77 22.97 -43.60
CA ILE A 165 -37.97 23.09 -42.15
C ILE A 165 -38.36 24.53 -41.85
N ASP A 166 -39.45 24.71 -41.10
CA ASP A 166 -39.91 26.03 -40.64
C ASP A 166 -39.08 26.54 -39.46
N LYS A 167 -39.24 27.82 -39.09
CA LYS A 167 -38.57 28.40 -37.91
C LYS A 167 -38.97 27.71 -36.60
N GLU A 168 -40.12 27.03 -36.56
CA GLU A 168 -40.58 26.22 -35.43
C GLU A 168 -40.11 24.75 -35.50
N GLY A 169 -39.25 24.38 -36.44
CA GLY A 169 -38.69 23.03 -36.57
C GLY A 169 -39.63 22.01 -37.20
N ARG A 170 -40.77 22.43 -37.77
CA ARG A 170 -41.71 21.55 -38.46
C ARG A 170 -41.20 21.19 -39.85
N ILE A 171 -41.27 19.90 -40.20
CA ILE A 171 -40.84 19.38 -41.50
C ILE A 171 -42.01 19.46 -42.48
N VAL A 172 -41.89 20.30 -43.51
CA VAL A 172 -42.85 20.39 -44.62
C VAL A 172 -42.27 19.62 -45.81
N ARG A 173 -42.84 18.44 -46.09
CA ARG A 173 -42.51 17.67 -47.29
C ARG A 173 -43.43 18.12 -48.42
N ARG A 174 -42.85 18.52 -49.55
CA ARG A 174 -43.62 18.77 -50.77
C ARG A 174 -43.91 17.42 -51.42
N THR A 175 -45.01 16.76 -51.04
CA THR A 175 -45.52 15.62 -51.81
C THR A 175 -45.96 16.15 -53.17
N VAL A 176 -45.12 15.94 -54.19
CA VAL A 176 -45.56 16.09 -55.57
C VAL A 176 -46.57 14.99 -55.83
N LEU A 177 -47.82 15.38 -56.09
CA LEU A 177 -48.84 14.50 -56.65
C LEU A 177 -48.39 14.13 -58.06
N SER A 178 -48.18 12.84 -58.31
CA SER A 178 -48.27 12.20 -59.63
C SER A 178 -48.81 10.80 -59.41
#